data_AF-A0A9D5MMZ3-F1
#
_entry.id   AF-A0A9D5MMZ3-F1
#
_cell.length_a   1.000
_cell.length_b   1.000
_cell.length_c   1.000
_cell.angle_alpha   90.00
_cell.angle_beta   90.00
_cell.angle_gamma   90.00
#
_symmetry.space_group_name_H-M   'P 1'
#
loop_
_entity.id
_entity.type
_entity.pdbx_description
1 polymer ?
#
loop_
_entity_poly.entity_id
_entity_poly.type
_entity_poly.pdbx_seq_one_letter_code
_entity_poly.pdbx_strand_id
1 'polypeptide(L)'
;MFDRFGEFDSAAEINKTAVNLRKEGDIESIKVLAEENGIDLDIAEAFIDGDLFYLCDDMAAAIGKIEVESKELKPVEIMEDWVEYLKARCFEDENMAKAIRRKEKSLKGAIGALLTWSFKHQIPIDKDIMKAAGVTAGRCTLGIPGMAKAKQIMTEYYLGK
;
A
#
# COMPACT_ATOMS: atom_id res chain seq x y z
N MET A 1 13.68 -4.34 4.07
CA MET A 1 12.23 -4.59 4.18
C MET A 1 12.07 -6.09 4.23
N PHE A 2 11.35 -6.62 5.23
CA PHE A 2 11.16 -8.07 5.40
C PHE A 2 12.47 -8.86 5.57
N ASP A 3 13.43 -8.31 6.31
CA ASP A 3 14.80 -8.82 6.34
C ASP A 3 14.93 -10.06 7.24
N ARG A 4 14.17 -10.12 8.35
CA ARG A 4 14.22 -11.20 9.32
C ARG A 4 13.21 -12.30 9.05
N PHE A 5 11.95 -11.94 8.78
CA PHE A 5 10.87 -12.93 8.65
C PHE A 5 10.47 -13.22 7.20
N GLY A 6 10.99 -12.44 6.26
CA GLY A 6 10.52 -12.48 4.88
C GLY A 6 9.10 -11.89 4.74
N GLU A 7 8.67 -11.71 3.50
CA GLU A 7 7.35 -11.17 3.23
C GLU A 7 6.29 -12.22 3.56
N PHE A 8 5.19 -11.83 4.21
CA PHE A 8 4.03 -12.69 4.49
C PHE A 8 2.91 -12.48 3.48
N ASP A 9 2.14 -13.55 3.22
CA ASP A 9 1.05 -13.53 2.24
C ASP A 9 -0.29 -13.08 2.86
N SER A 10 -0.41 -13.13 4.18
CA SER A 10 -1.66 -12.83 4.88
C SER A 10 -1.44 -12.41 6.34
N ALA A 11 -2.44 -11.78 6.94
CA ALA A 11 -2.46 -11.51 8.38
C ALA A 11 -2.39 -12.81 9.20
N ALA A 12 -2.96 -13.91 8.70
CA ALA A 12 -2.92 -15.21 9.37
C ALA A 12 -1.48 -15.74 9.53
N GLU A 13 -0.63 -15.57 8.52
CA GLU A 13 0.79 -15.97 8.61
C GLU A 13 1.56 -15.10 9.61
N ILE A 14 1.33 -13.78 9.60
CA ILE A 14 1.92 -12.83 10.56
C ILE A 14 1.52 -13.24 11.98
N ASN A 15 0.22 -13.43 12.22
CA ASN A 15 -0.31 -13.78 13.54
C ASN A 15 0.16 -15.15 14.03
N LYS A 16 0.28 -16.15 13.15
CA LYS A 16 0.83 -17.45 13.50
C LYS A 16 2.26 -17.32 14.02
N THR A 17 3.07 -16.53 13.33
CA THR A 17 4.46 -16.24 13.74
C THR A 17 4.47 -15.50 15.08
N ALA A 18 3.69 -14.42 15.22
CA ALA A 18 3.60 -13.63 16.45
C ALA A 18 3.18 -14.45 17.67
N VAL A 19 2.18 -15.32 17.53
CA VAL A 19 1.69 -16.18 18.62
C VAL A 19 2.74 -17.21 19.04
N ASN A 20 3.53 -17.74 18.12
CA ASN A 20 4.62 -18.66 18.47
C ASN A 20 5.74 -17.92 19.21
N LEU A 21 6.14 -16.75 18.73
CA LEU A 21 7.14 -15.91 19.42
C LEU A 21 6.70 -15.55 20.84
N ARG A 22 5.42 -15.24 21.04
CA ARG A 22 4.87 -14.93 22.38
C ARG A 22 4.94 -16.15 23.31
N LYS A 23 4.68 -17.36 22.81
CA LYS A 23 4.81 -18.60 23.60
C LYS A 23 6.25 -18.90 23.98
N GLU A 24 7.20 -18.52 23.11
CA GLU A 24 8.63 -18.67 23.33
C GLU A 24 9.21 -17.55 24.22
N GLY A 25 8.43 -16.50 24.49
CA GLY A 25 8.86 -15.33 25.26
C GLY A 25 9.78 -14.39 24.49
N ASP A 26 9.86 -14.51 23.15
CA ASP A 26 10.74 -13.72 22.30
C ASP A 26 10.11 -12.37 21.92
N ILE A 27 10.12 -11.46 22.88
CA ILE A 27 9.50 -10.13 22.77
C ILE A 27 10.21 -9.25 21.72
N GLU A 28 11.54 -9.35 21.63
CA GLU A 28 12.32 -8.57 20.66
C GLU A 28 11.94 -8.95 19.22
N SER A 29 11.78 -10.25 18.95
CA SER A 29 11.27 -10.73 17.66
C SER A 29 9.86 -10.25 17.33
N ILE A 30 8.97 -10.11 18.31
CA ILE A 30 7.63 -9.57 18.08
C ILE A 30 7.71 -8.11 17.64
N LYS A 31 8.57 -7.30 18.29
CA LYS A 31 8.77 -5.90 17.91
C LYS A 31 9.35 -5.76 16.50
N VAL A 32 10.33 -6.60 16.14
CA VAL A 32 10.87 -6.64 14.77
C VAL A 32 9.81 -7.09 13.76
N LEU A 33 9.00 -8.11 14.09
CA LEU A 33 7.92 -8.58 13.23
C LEU A 33 6.90 -7.47 12.96
N ALA A 34 6.53 -6.70 14.00
CA ALA A 34 5.61 -5.57 13.87
C ALA A 34 6.20 -4.48 12.97
N GLU A 35 7.45 -4.06 13.22
CA GLU A 35 8.14 -3.05 12.42
C GLU A 35 8.24 -3.43 10.93
N GLU A 36 8.68 -4.66 10.64
CA GLU A 36 8.79 -5.17 9.26
C GLU A 36 7.46 -5.22 8.52
N ASN A 37 6.35 -5.35 9.26
CA ASN A 37 5.01 -5.40 8.70
C ASN A 37 4.26 -4.07 8.82
N GLY A 38 4.91 -3.00 9.27
CA GLY A 38 4.30 -1.67 9.39
C GLY A 38 3.20 -1.60 10.45
N ILE A 39 3.27 -2.44 11.48
CA ILE A 39 2.34 -2.46 12.61
C ILE A 39 2.91 -1.57 13.72
N ASP A 40 2.04 -0.75 14.31
CA ASP A 40 2.42 0.17 15.37
C ASP A 40 2.98 -0.59 16.60
N LEU A 41 4.01 -0.03 17.24
CA LEU A 41 4.61 -0.62 18.43
C LEU A 41 3.62 -0.68 19.60
N ASP A 42 2.68 0.24 19.70
CA ASP A 42 1.64 0.22 20.74
C ASP A 42 0.72 -1.02 20.55
N ILE A 43 0.45 -1.41 19.30
CA ILE A 43 -0.30 -2.65 18.99
C ILE A 43 0.54 -3.88 19.34
N ALA A 44 1.83 -3.85 19.03
CA ALA A 44 2.75 -4.93 19.39
C ALA A 44 2.83 -5.13 20.91
N GLU A 45 2.91 -4.03 21.67
CA GLU A 45 2.96 -4.05 23.14
C GLU A 45 1.65 -4.58 23.74
N ALA A 46 0.49 -4.13 23.26
CA ALA A 46 -0.80 -4.69 23.68
C ALA A 46 -0.92 -6.20 23.37
N PHE A 47 -0.34 -6.67 22.26
CA PHE A 47 -0.26 -8.10 21.96
C PHE A 47 0.71 -8.86 22.89
N ILE A 48 1.85 -8.26 23.24
CA ILE A 48 2.83 -8.83 24.17
C ILE A 48 2.23 -8.99 25.56
N ASP A 49 1.51 -7.98 26.05
CA ASP A 49 0.89 -7.95 27.38
C ASP A 49 -0.34 -8.87 27.48
N GLY A 50 -0.86 -9.33 26.34
CA GLY A 50 -1.98 -10.26 26.25
C GLY A 50 -3.34 -9.60 26.13
N ASP A 51 -3.39 -8.28 26.02
CA ASP A 51 -4.62 -7.51 25.77
C ASP A 51 -5.18 -7.77 24.37
N LEU A 52 -4.31 -8.10 23.41
CA LEU A 52 -4.69 -8.56 22.08
C LEU A 52 -4.33 -10.04 21.86
N PHE A 53 -5.27 -10.77 21.25
CA PHE A 53 -5.06 -12.17 20.88
C PHE A 53 -4.20 -12.34 19.61
N TYR A 54 -4.20 -11.33 18.75
CA TYR A 54 -3.55 -11.31 17.44
C TYR A 54 -2.85 -9.97 17.24
N LEU A 55 -1.75 -9.97 16.49
CA LEU A 55 -0.93 -8.79 16.23
C LEU A 55 -1.59 -7.85 15.20
N CYS A 56 -2.33 -8.39 14.24
CA CYS A 56 -3.03 -7.61 13.24
C CYS A 56 -4.28 -8.32 12.70
N ASP A 57 -5.24 -7.56 12.16
CA ASP A 57 -6.25 -8.09 11.25
C ASP A 57 -5.80 -7.91 9.78
N ASP A 58 -6.65 -8.31 8.82
CA ASP A 58 -6.34 -8.17 7.39
C ASP A 58 -6.14 -6.72 6.96
N MET A 59 -6.88 -5.78 7.56
CA MET A 59 -6.79 -4.36 7.24
C MET A 59 -5.47 -3.76 7.74
N ALA A 60 -5.12 -4.00 9.00
CA ALA A 60 -3.86 -3.55 9.59
C ALA A 60 -2.66 -4.16 8.87
N ALA A 61 -2.72 -5.44 8.50
CA ALA A 61 -1.65 -6.09 7.74
C ALA A 61 -1.48 -5.48 6.33
N ALA A 62 -2.59 -5.11 5.68
CA ALA A 62 -2.57 -4.46 4.37
C ALA A 62 -2.04 -3.03 4.42
N ILE A 63 -2.53 -2.21 5.36
CA ILE A 63 -2.06 -0.83 5.57
C ILE A 63 -0.59 -0.85 5.94
N GLY A 64 -0.19 -1.72 6.87
CA GLY A 64 1.21 -1.88 7.26
C GLY A 64 2.10 -2.22 6.07
N LYS A 65 1.66 -3.11 5.15
CA LYS A 65 2.37 -3.35 3.88
C LYS A 65 2.57 -2.06 3.08
N ILE A 66 1.48 -1.31 2.86
CA ILE A 66 1.48 -0.08 2.08
C ILE A 66 2.46 0.92 2.69
N GLU A 67 2.48 1.07 4.01
CA GLU A 67 3.39 2.00 4.70
C GLU A 67 4.86 1.60 4.52
N VAL A 68 5.18 0.32 4.67
CA VAL A 68 6.56 -0.15 4.49
C VAL A 68 7.00 0.01 3.04
N GLU A 69 6.13 -0.30 2.06
CA GLU A 69 6.40 -0.07 0.64
C GLU A 69 6.51 1.42 0.29
N SER A 70 5.72 2.28 0.93
CA SER A 70 5.74 3.72 0.74
C SER A 70 7.02 4.35 1.28
N LYS A 71 7.55 3.87 2.42
CA LYS A 71 8.84 4.31 2.97
C LYS A 71 10.01 4.06 2.00
N GLU A 72 9.96 2.96 1.26
CA GLU A 72 10.95 2.65 0.22
C GLU A 72 10.71 3.48 -1.05
N LEU A 73 9.45 3.55 -1.51
CA LEU A 73 9.09 4.22 -2.76
C LEU A 73 9.24 5.74 -2.71
N LYS A 74 8.99 6.35 -1.54
CA LYS A 74 8.99 7.80 -1.32
C LYS A 74 8.10 8.54 -2.35
N PRO A 75 6.80 8.22 -2.40
CA PRO A 75 5.87 8.89 -3.30
C PRO A 75 5.84 10.40 -3.01
N VAL A 76 5.56 11.19 -4.05
CA VAL A 76 5.41 12.64 -3.95
C VAL A 76 4.18 13.09 -4.73
N GLU A 77 3.50 14.13 -4.25
CA GLU A 77 2.38 14.78 -4.93
C GLU A 77 1.27 13.75 -5.27
N ILE A 78 0.88 13.64 -6.54
CA ILE A 78 -0.19 12.73 -6.97
C ILE A 78 0.04 11.26 -6.60
N MET A 79 1.29 10.83 -6.41
CA MET A 79 1.56 9.47 -5.96
C MET A 79 1.19 9.26 -4.48
N GLU A 80 1.27 10.31 -3.65
CA GLU A 80 0.80 10.26 -2.25
C GLU A 80 -0.72 10.11 -2.22
N ASP A 81 -1.44 10.86 -3.05
CA ASP A 81 -2.89 10.72 -3.20
C ASP A 81 -3.28 9.28 -3.62
N TRP A 82 -2.52 8.67 -4.53
CA TRP A 82 -2.76 7.28 -4.94
C TRP A 82 -2.53 6.28 -3.81
N VAL A 83 -1.55 6.52 -2.94
CA VAL A 83 -1.34 5.72 -1.73
C VAL A 83 -2.55 5.85 -0.80
N GLU A 84 -3.05 7.06 -0.58
CA GLU A 84 -4.23 7.28 0.27
C GLU A 84 -5.51 6.67 -0.32
N TYR A 85 -5.67 6.72 -1.64
CA TYR A 85 -6.76 6.02 -2.32
C TYR A 85 -6.68 4.51 -2.13
N LEU A 86 -5.47 3.93 -2.13
CA LEU A 86 -5.29 2.50 -1.88
C LEU A 86 -5.59 2.13 -0.43
N LYS A 87 -5.13 2.93 0.55
CA LYS A 87 -5.49 2.74 1.97
C LYS A 87 -6.99 2.82 2.17
N ALA A 88 -7.66 3.79 1.55
CA ALA A 88 -9.12 3.90 1.57
C ALA A 88 -9.81 2.61 1.05
N ARG A 89 -9.24 1.95 0.02
CA ARG A 89 -9.78 0.67 -0.47
C ARG A 89 -9.69 -0.47 0.55
N CYS A 90 -8.71 -0.45 1.45
CA CYS A 90 -8.63 -1.43 2.56
C CYS A 90 -9.83 -1.30 3.50
N PHE A 91 -10.28 -0.08 3.80
CA PHE A 91 -11.44 0.16 4.67
C PHE A 91 -12.77 -0.19 3.99
N GLU A 92 -12.84 0.00 2.67
CA GLU A 92 -14.08 -0.16 1.90
C GLU A 92 -14.34 -1.63 1.49
N ASP A 93 -13.32 -2.48 1.40
CA ASP A 93 -13.45 -3.84 0.88
C ASP A 93 -12.42 -4.80 1.51
N GLU A 94 -12.90 -5.76 2.29
CA GLU A 94 -12.06 -6.76 2.96
C GLU A 94 -11.26 -7.62 1.97
N ASN A 95 -11.79 -7.88 0.77
CA ASN A 95 -11.06 -8.62 -0.26
C ASN A 95 -9.89 -7.81 -0.81
N MET A 96 -10.02 -6.48 -0.85
CA MET A 96 -8.89 -5.60 -1.20
C MET A 96 -7.80 -5.68 -0.14
N ALA A 97 -8.14 -5.59 1.15
CA ALA A 97 -7.16 -5.70 2.23
C ALA A 97 -6.37 -7.02 2.12
N LYS A 98 -7.07 -8.14 1.97
CA LYS A 98 -6.44 -9.46 1.77
C LYS A 98 -5.56 -9.50 0.52
N ALA A 99 -6.04 -8.97 -0.60
CA ALA A 99 -5.30 -8.97 -1.85
C ALA A 99 -4.05 -8.07 -1.82
N ILE A 100 -4.11 -6.94 -1.10
CA ILE A 100 -2.98 -6.04 -0.92
C ILE A 100 -1.85 -6.73 -0.16
N ARG A 101 -2.18 -7.54 0.86
CA ARG A 101 -1.17 -8.23 1.66
C ARG A 101 -0.37 -9.26 0.86
N ARG A 102 -0.96 -9.89 -0.17
CA ARG A 102 -0.33 -10.99 -0.92
C ARG A 102 1.04 -10.63 -1.51
N LYS A 103 1.98 -11.58 -1.47
CA LYS A 103 3.39 -11.35 -1.84
C LYS A 103 3.57 -11.00 -3.32
N GLU A 104 2.69 -11.48 -4.20
CA GLU A 104 2.76 -11.18 -5.64
C GLU A 104 2.25 -9.79 -6.01
N LYS A 105 1.72 -9.03 -5.06
CA LYS A 105 1.17 -7.69 -5.27
C LYS A 105 2.02 -6.64 -4.55
N SER A 106 2.18 -5.47 -5.16
CA SER A 106 2.94 -4.37 -4.57
C SER A 106 2.39 -3.01 -4.97
N LEU A 107 2.63 -2.00 -4.13
CA LEU A 107 2.34 -0.60 -4.42
C LEU A 107 3.00 -0.12 -5.71
N LYS A 108 4.27 -0.51 -5.96
CA LYS A 108 4.96 -0.21 -7.22
C LYS A 108 4.22 -0.79 -8.42
N GLY A 109 3.70 -2.01 -8.32
CA GLY A 109 2.90 -2.62 -9.37
C GLY A 109 1.57 -1.89 -9.60
N ALA A 110 0.88 -1.50 -8.53
CA ALA A 110 -0.36 -0.73 -8.61
C ALA A 110 -0.15 0.65 -9.28
N ILE A 111 0.93 1.35 -8.91
CA ILE A 111 1.33 2.60 -9.55
C ILE A 111 1.74 2.39 -11.01
N GLY A 112 2.42 1.28 -11.31
CA GLY A 112 2.71 0.88 -12.69
C GLY A 112 1.46 0.68 -13.55
N ALA A 113 0.40 0.10 -12.98
CA ALA A 113 -0.89 -0.02 -13.65
C ALA A 113 -1.54 1.36 -13.89
N LEU A 114 -1.50 2.25 -12.90
CA LEU A 114 -1.97 3.64 -13.04
C LEU A 114 -1.21 4.39 -14.13
N LEU A 115 0.12 4.28 -14.17
CA LEU A 115 0.95 4.89 -15.20
C LEU A 115 0.64 4.32 -16.59
N THR A 116 0.47 3.01 -16.71
CA THR A 116 0.10 2.36 -17.97
C THR A 116 -1.21 2.91 -18.52
N TRP A 117 -2.22 3.07 -17.66
CA TRP A 117 -3.48 3.71 -18.06
C TRP A 117 -3.26 5.18 -18.43
N SER A 118 -2.52 5.92 -17.60
CA SER A 118 -2.29 7.35 -17.75
C SER A 118 -1.65 7.68 -19.10
N PHE A 119 -0.62 6.95 -19.51
CA PHE A 119 0.06 7.16 -20.80
C PHE A 119 -0.84 6.87 -22.00
N LYS A 120 -1.74 5.89 -21.90
CA LYS A 120 -2.70 5.55 -22.97
C LYS A 120 -3.81 6.59 -23.12
N HIS A 121 -4.13 7.33 -22.07
CA HIS A 121 -5.28 8.25 -22.00
C HIS A 121 -4.86 9.72 -21.89
N GLN A 122 -3.65 10.06 -22.34
CA GLN A 122 -3.14 11.42 -22.32
C GLN A 122 -3.96 12.34 -23.25
N ILE A 123 -4.38 13.48 -22.71
CA ILE A 123 -5.14 14.51 -23.43
C ILE A 123 -4.24 15.74 -23.62
N PRO A 124 -4.17 16.34 -24.83
CA PRO A 124 -3.47 17.60 -25.05
C PRO A 124 -4.03 18.72 -24.19
N ILE A 125 -3.14 19.53 -23.63
CA ILE A 125 -3.53 20.74 -22.91
C ILE A 125 -3.88 21.84 -23.91
N ASP A 126 -4.89 22.63 -23.55
CA ASP A 126 -5.35 23.76 -24.35
C ASP A 126 -4.20 24.77 -24.58
N LYS A 127 -4.14 25.33 -25.79
CA LYS A 127 -3.03 26.22 -26.19
C LYS A 127 -2.99 27.51 -25.38
N ASP A 128 -4.12 28.03 -24.95
CA ASP A 128 -4.16 29.26 -24.14
C ASP A 128 -3.69 28.98 -22.71
N ILE A 129 -3.98 27.79 -22.18
CA ILE A 129 -3.41 27.33 -20.89
C ILE A 129 -1.89 27.19 -21.02
N MET A 130 -1.40 26.55 -22.10
CA MET A 130 0.04 26.43 -22.36
C MET A 130 0.73 27.80 -22.44
N LYS A 131 0.10 28.76 -23.14
CA LYS A 131 0.60 30.14 -23.24
C LYS A 131 0.63 30.84 -21.90
N ALA A 132 -0.43 30.72 -21.09
CA ALA A 132 -0.52 31.31 -19.76
C ALA A 132 0.55 30.73 -18.80
N ALA A 133 0.86 29.44 -18.94
CA ALA A 133 1.90 28.76 -18.17
C ALA A 133 3.34 29.01 -18.69
N GLY A 134 3.51 29.75 -19.80
CA GLY A 134 4.82 29.99 -20.42
C GLY A 134 5.46 28.75 -21.06
N VAL A 135 4.67 27.72 -21.38
CA VAL A 135 5.15 26.49 -21.99
C VAL A 135 5.43 26.72 -23.48
N THR A 136 6.69 26.58 -23.89
CA THR A 136 7.12 26.73 -25.29
C THR A 136 7.24 25.41 -26.05
N ALA A 137 7.02 24.28 -25.38
CA ALA A 137 7.06 22.95 -25.99
C ALA A 137 5.95 22.77 -27.03
N GLY A 138 6.23 22.04 -28.11
CA GLY A 138 5.25 21.78 -29.18
C GLY A 138 4.07 20.88 -28.77
N ARG A 139 4.14 20.24 -27.60
CA ARG A 139 3.08 19.40 -27.03
C ARG A 139 3.21 19.34 -25.51
N CYS A 140 2.09 19.50 -24.82
CA CYS A 140 1.93 19.19 -23.40
C CYS A 140 0.67 18.33 -23.25
N THR A 141 0.75 17.22 -22.50
CA THR A 141 -0.38 16.32 -22.27
C THR A 141 -0.49 15.97 -20.79
N LEU A 142 -1.71 15.74 -20.32
CA LEU A 142 -1.99 15.18 -19.00
C LEU A 142 -2.80 13.90 -19.14
N GLY A 143 -2.44 12.88 -18.37
CA GLY A 143 -3.12 11.58 -18.33
C GLY A 143 -3.51 11.16 -16.91
N ILE A 144 -3.58 12.10 -15.97
CA ILE A 144 -3.82 11.78 -14.55
C ILE A 144 -5.27 11.29 -14.39
N PRO A 145 -5.51 10.06 -13.91
CA PRO A 145 -6.86 9.57 -13.65
C PRO A 145 -7.48 10.35 -12.49
N GLY A 146 -8.77 10.65 -12.59
CA GLY A 146 -9.55 11.07 -11.42
C GLY A 146 -9.64 9.94 -10.38
N MET A 147 -9.90 10.30 -9.12
CA MET A 147 -9.92 9.39 -7.96
C MET A 147 -10.72 8.10 -8.21
N ALA A 148 -11.95 8.19 -8.74
CA ALA A 148 -12.78 7.01 -9.00
C ALA A 148 -12.12 6.03 -9.99
N LYS A 149 -11.49 6.56 -11.04
CA LYS A 149 -10.77 5.77 -12.02
C LYS A 149 -9.50 5.16 -11.43
N ALA A 150 -8.76 5.92 -10.60
CA ALA A 150 -7.57 5.42 -9.92
C ALA A 150 -7.90 4.24 -8.99
N LYS A 151 -8.95 4.38 -8.17
CA LYS A 151 -9.46 3.30 -7.30
C LYS A 151 -9.87 2.06 -8.09
N GLN A 152 -10.53 2.25 -9.24
CA GLN A 152 -10.89 1.14 -10.13
C GLN A 152 -9.64 0.40 -10.63
N ILE A 153 -8.66 1.10 -11.20
CA ILE A 153 -7.44 0.50 -11.75
C ILE A 153 -6.66 -0.27 -10.68
N MET A 154 -6.54 0.29 -9.47
CA MET A 154 -5.88 -0.40 -8.36
C MET A 154 -6.65 -1.64 -7.94
N THR A 155 -7.98 -1.59 -7.93
CA THR A 155 -8.82 -2.75 -7.62
C THR A 155 -8.63 -3.87 -8.65
N GLU A 156 -8.60 -3.53 -9.93
CA GLU A 156 -8.31 -4.46 -11.04
C GLU A 156 -6.91 -5.10 -10.85
N TYR A 157 -5.90 -4.30 -10.55
CA TYR A 157 -4.54 -4.78 -10.30
C TYR A 157 -4.48 -5.78 -9.12
N TYR A 158 -5.02 -5.43 -7.95
CA TYR A 158 -4.91 -6.27 -6.76
C TYR A 158 -5.80 -7.52 -6.84
N LEU A 159 -7.03 -7.39 -7.35
CA LEU A 159 -7.96 -8.52 -7.44
C LEU A 159 -7.78 -9.37 -8.70
N GLY A 160 -6.97 -8.93 -9.66
CA GLY A 160 -6.76 -9.63 -10.93
C GLY A 160 -8.02 -9.65 -11.81
N LYS A 161 -8.79 -8.56 -11.78
CA LYS A 161 -10.04 -8.38 -12.54
C LYS A 161 -9.83 -7.43 -13.71
#